data_AF-A0A3D9UKE7-F1
#
_entry.id   AF-A0A3D9UKE7-F1
#
_cell.length_a   1.000
_cell.length_b   1.000
_cell.length_c   1.000
_cell.angle_alpha   90.00
_cell.angle_beta   90.00
_cell.angle_gamma   90.00
#
_symmetry.space_group_name_H-M   'P 1'
#
loop_
_entity.id
_entity.type
_entity.pdbx_description
1 polymer ?
#
loop_
_entity_poly.entity_id
_entity_poly.type
_entity_poly.pdbx_seq_one_letter_code
_entity_poly.pdbx_strand_id
1 'polypeptide(L)' 'MYIAAEVAEERIAAVVAAGGTVVDDSDYPALTVIADQDGNRGVLCVAAKPKSTD' A
#
# COMPACT_ATOMS: atom_id res chain seq x y z
N MET A 1 -5.23 5.92 -1.32
CA MET A 1 -4.57 6.96 -0.48
C MET A 1 -3.09 6.98 -0.80
N TYR A 2 -2.39 8.09 -0.60
CA TYR A 2 -0.94 8.15 -0.78
C TYR A 2 -0.21 8.11 0.57
N ILE A 3 0.85 7.31 0.66
CA ILE A 3 1.71 7.23 1.84
C ILE A 3 3.19 7.34 1.45
N ALA A 4 4.05 7.66 2.40
CA ALA A 4 5.48 7.64 2.18
C ALA A 4 5.98 6.20 1.97
N ALA A 5 7.03 6.03 1.15
CA ALA A 5 7.56 4.71 0.80
C ALA A 5 8.04 3.95 2.04
N GLU A 6 8.66 4.64 2.98
CA GLU A 6 9.21 4.08 4.21
C GLU A 6 8.17 3.46 5.15
N VAL A 7 6.87 3.79 4.99
CA VAL A 7 5.79 3.20 5.80
C VAL A 7 4.93 2.22 5.01
N ALA A 8 5.23 1.97 3.73
CA ALA A 8 4.38 1.16 2.88
C ALA A 8 4.28 -0.29 3.35
N GLU A 9 5.43 -0.91 3.60
CA GLU A 9 5.51 -2.29 4.09
C GLU A 9 4.84 -2.45 5.47
N GLU A 10 5.04 -1.48 6.38
CA GLU A 10 4.40 -1.48 7.71
C GLU A 10 2.87 -1.42 7.58
N ARG A 11 2.36 -0.57 6.69
CA ARG A 11 0.91 -0.44 6.48
C ARG A 11 0.30 -1.69 5.87
N ILE A 12 0.97 -2.33 4.91
CA ILE A 12 0.52 -3.60 4.33
C ILE A 12 0.53 -4.70 5.40
N ALA A 13 1.60 -4.81 6.18
CA ALA A 13 1.69 -5.79 7.27
C ALA A 13 0.60 -5.59 8.33
N ALA A 14 0.27 -4.34 8.68
CA ALA A 14 -0.80 -4.05 9.62
C ALA A 14 -2.18 -4.50 9.10
N VAL A 15 -2.46 -4.35 7.80
CA VAL A 15 -3.70 -4.83 7.17
C VAL A 15 -3.79 -6.35 7.25
N VAL A 16 -2.71 -7.05 6.91
CA VAL A 16 -2.66 -8.53 6.99
C VAL A 16 -2.82 -9.01 8.42
N ALA A 17 -2.15 -8.38 9.39
CA ALA A 17 -2.28 -8.72 10.80
C ALA A 17 -3.70 -8.49 11.34
N ALA A 18 -4.44 -7.53 10.78
CA ALA A 18 -5.84 -7.27 11.11
C ALA A 18 -6.83 -8.25 10.43
N GLY A 19 -6.34 -9.22 9.63
CA GLY A 19 -7.17 -10.19 8.91
C GLY A 19 -7.54 -9.77 7.48
N GLY A 20 -6.98 -8.65 6.99
CA GLY A 20 -7.08 -8.29 5.59
C GLY A 20 -6.12 -9.09 4.70
N THR A 21 -6.21 -8.85 3.39
CA THR A 21 -5.39 -9.55 2.38
C THR A 21 -4.81 -8.58 1.37
N VAL A 22 -3.67 -8.94 0.80
CA VAL A 22 -3.18 -8.33 -0.45
C VAL A 22 -3.90 -9.01 -1.60
N VAL A 23 -4.59 -8.22 -2.41
CA VAL A 23 -5.39 -8.72 -3.54
C VAL A 23 -4.64 -8.55 -4.87
N ASP A 24 -3.83 -7.51 -4.99
CA ASP A 24 -3.02 -7.24 -6.17
C ASP A 24 -1.77 -6.42 -5.78
N ASP A 25 -0.60 -6.94 -6.13
CA ASP A 25 0.72 -6.35 -5.91
C ASP A 25 1.53 -6.23 -7.21
N SER A 26 0.88 -6.38 -8.37
CA SER A 26 1.54 -6.35 -9.69
C SER A 26 2.30 -5.05 -9.98
N ASP A 27 1.90 -3.94 -9.35
CA ASP A 27 2.50 -2.62 -9.46
C ASP A 27 3.33 -2.20 -8.22
N TYR A 28 3.68 -3.14 -7.34
CA TYR A 28 4.53 -2.86 -6.17
C TYR A 28 5.92 -2.37 -6.61
N PRO A 29 6.50 -1.30 -6.00
CA PRO A 29 6.04 -0.61 -4.79
C PRO A 29 5.13 0.60 -5.01
N ALA A 30 4.75 0.93 -6.25
CA ALA A 30 3.97 2.13 -6.53
C ALA A 30 2.52 2.02 -6.07
N LEU A 31 1.92 0.84 -6.23
CA LEU A 31 0.51 0.58 -5.93
C LEU A 31 0.32 -0.84 -5.40
N THR A 32 -0.54 -0.97 -4.39
CA THR A 32 -0.99 -2.27 -3.88
C THR A 32 -2.49 -2.19 -3.58
N VAL A 33 -3.25 -3.19 -4.02
CA VAL A 33 -4.66 -3.34 -3.68
C VAL A 33 -4.78 -4.30 -2.51
N ILE A 34 -5.45 -3.85 -1.46
CA ILE A 34 -5.75 -4.63 -0.26
C ILE A 34 -7.25 -4.79 -0.10
N ALA A 35 -7.68 -5.82 0.63
CA ALA A 35 -9.05 -5.98 1.08
C ALA A 35 -9.11 -6.22 2.59
N ASP A 36 -10.15 -5.71 3.23
CA ASP A 36 -10.50 -6.09 4.60
C ASP A 36 -11.25 -7.44 4.63
N GLN A 37 -11.64 -7.89 5.82
CA GLN A 37 -12.37 -9.14 6.04
C GLN A 37 -13.78 -9.16 5.41
N ASP A 38 -14.35 -8.00 5.12
CA ASP A 38 -15.67 -7.86 4.49
C ASP A 38 -15.55 -7.80 2.96
N GLY A 39 -14.33 -7.84 2.42
CA GLY A 39 -14.04 -7.78 1.00
C GLY A 39 -14.00 -6.35 0.43
N ASN A 40 -14.02 -5.32 1.27
CA ASN A 40 -13.90 -3.94 0.81
C ASN A 40 -12.49 -3.69 0.30
N ARG A 41 -12.36 -3.23 -0.95
CA ARG A 41 -11.06 -3.02 -1.59
C ARG A 41 -10.58 -1.59 -1.43
N GLY A 42 -9.33 -1.44 -1.00
CA GLY A 42 -8.62 -0.17 -0.91
C GLY A 42 -7.36 -0.17 -1.76
N VAL A 43 -7.01 0.99 -2.33
CA VAL A 43 -5.76 1.19 -3.07
C VAL A 43 -4.79 2.00 -2.21
N LEU A 44 -3.64 1.39 -1.92
CA LEU A 44 -2.51 2.01 -1.24
C LEU A 44 -1.48 2.38 -2.29
N CYS A 45 -1.27 3.68 -2.48
CA CYS A 45 -0.28 4.22 -3.41
C CYS A 45 0.91 4.76 -2.61
N VAL A 46 2.11 4.54 -3.12
CA VAL A 46 3.32 5.18 -2.58
C VAL A 46 3.54 6.50 -3.29
N ALA A 47 3.71 7.57 -2.50
CA ALA A 47 4.10 8.86 -3.03
C ALA A 47 5.55 8.77 -3.53
N ALA A 48 5.78 9.09 -4.80
CA ALA A 48 7.13 9.26 -5.30
C ALA A 48 7.82 10.37 -4.49
N LYS A 49 9.05 10.13 -4.03
CA LYS A 49 9.87 11.24 -3.54
C LYS A 49 9.98 12.26 -4.69
N PRO A 50 9.78 13.56 -4.43
CA PRO A 50 10.12 14.56 -5.44
C PRO A 50 11.58 14.33 -5.84
N LYS A 51 11.87 14.30 -7.14
CA LYS A 51 13.25 14.29 -7.62
C LYS A 51 13.92 15.52 -7.01
N SER A 52 15.02 15.32 -6.30
CA SER A 52 15.87 16.43 -5.90
C SER A 52 16.23 17.18 -7.19
N THR A 53 15.91 18.46 -7.26
CA THR A 53 16.37 19.33 -8.33
C THR A 53 17.75 19.79 -7.90
N ASP A 54 18.79 19.40 -8.65
CA ASP A 54 20.14 19.94 -8.48
C ASP A 54 20.16 21.44 -8.80
#